data_AF-A0A1V3SS08-F1
#
_entry.id   AF-A0A1V3SS08-F1
#
_cell.length_a   1.000
_cell.length_b   1.000
_cell.length_c   1.000
_cell.angle_alpha   90.00
_cell.angle_beta   90.00
_cell.angle_gamma   90.00
#
_symmetry.space_group_name_H-M   'P 1'
#
loop_
_entity.id
_entity.type
_entity.pdbx_description
1 polymer ?
#
loop_
_entity_poly.entity_id
_entity_poly.type
_entity_poly.pdbx_seq_one_letter_code
_entity_poly.pdbx_strand_id
1 'polypeptide(L)'
;MDGARLEALRKFRLWQQKKAEEGLAQSRQELDMARKRLSDAITGREHGLDALEQEPDSLAWKELCYDYLACQEQRMTDALRQLSASEDVFRDQHRHWMDARNEVEKMDVLIEKDRKIRSGIASYREERRMEDLHSRNAGQGKHT
;
A
#
# COMPACT_ATOMS: atom_id res chain seq x y z
N MET A 1 0.55 -10.27 -28.13
CA MET A 1 1.44 -10.36 -26.97
C MET A 1 1.44 -11.82 -26.55
N ASP A 2 2.58 -12.45 -26.30
CA ASP A 2 2.56 -13.85 -25.83
C ASP A 2 2.22 -13.92 -24.33
N GLY A 3 1.63 -15.05 -23.92
CA GLY A 3 1.21 -15.25 -22.54
C GLY A 3 2.33 -15.20 -21.51
N ALA A 4 3.54 -15.64 -21.90
CA ALA A 4 4.70 -15.64 -21.02
C ALA A 4 5.13 -14.21 -20.67
N ARG A 5 5.04 -13.28 -21.61
CA ARG A 5 5.30 -11.86 -21.41
C ARG A 5 4.27 -11.22 -20.47
N LEU A 6 2.99 -11.57 -20.58
CA LEU A 6 1.96 -11.10 -19.65
C LEU A 6 2.21 -11.59 -18.22
N GLU A 7 2.57 -12.86 -18.05
CA GLU A 7 2.93 -13.40 -16.74
C GLU A 7 4.20 -12.77 -16.15
N ALA A 8 5.22 -12.50 -16.97
CA ALA A 8 6.42 -11.81 -16.54
C ALA A 8 6.11 -10.38 -16.06
N LEU A 9 5.28 -9.64 -16.81
CA LEU A 9 4.81 -8.31 -16.41
C LEU A 9 4.00 -8.36 -15.12
N ARG A 10 3.13 -9.35 -14.94
CA ARG A 10 2.38 -9.56 -13.69
C ARG A 10 3.31 -9.78 -12.50
N LYS A 11 4.33 -10.64 -12.64
CA LYS A 11 5.33 -10.86 -11.58
C LYS A 11 6.06 -9.58 -11.20
N PHE A 12 6.42 -8.76 -12.19
CA PHE A 12 7.01 -7.45 -11.94
C PHE A 12 6.05 -6.51 -11.20
N ARG A 13 4.77 -6.43 -11.60
CA ARG A 13 3.76 -5.62 -10.91
C ARG A 13 3.53 -6.08 -9.47
N LEU A 14 3.47 -7.38 -9.21
CA LEU A 14 3.37 -7.94 -7.85
C LEU A 14 4.57 -7.54 -6.99
N TRP A 15 5.78 -7.57 -7.55
CA TRP A 15 6.96 -7.10 -6.86
C TRP A 15 6.88 -5.60 -6.52
N GLN A 16 6.40 -4.77 -7.45
CA GLN A 16 6.17 -3.33 -7.19
C GLN A 16 5.11 -3.10 -6.11
N GLN A 17 4.00 -3.85 -6.14
CA GLN A 17 2.96 -3.79 -5.12
C GLN A 17 3.53 -4.14 -3.74
N LYS A 18 4.31 -5.22 -3.64
CA LYS A 18 4.96 -5.61 -2.39
C LYS A 18 5.92 -4.53 -1.88
N LYS A 19 6.69 -3.90 -2.77
CA LYS A 19 7.56 -2.79 -2.40
C LYS A 19 6.78 -1.57 -1.87
N ALA A 20 5.65 -1.25 -2.49
CA ALA A 20 4.78 -0.18 -2.00
C ALA A 20 4.12 -0.53 -0.66
N GLU A 21 3.77 -1.80 -0.44
CA GLU A 21 3.24 -2.29 0.85
C GLU A 21 4.28 -2.18 1.97
N GLU A 22 5.54 -2.54 1.70
CA GLU A 22 6.66 -2.35 2.63
C GLU A 22 6.82 -0.86 3.01
N GLY A 23 6.76 0.06 2.03
CA GLY A 23 6.82 1.50 2.26
C GLY A 23 5.61 2.05 3.03
N LEU A 24 4.41 1.51 2.78
CA LEU A 24 3.21 1.84 3.54
C LEU A 24 3.33 1.38 5.00
N ALA A 25 3.86 0.18 5.25
CA ALA A 25 4.08 -0.32 6.60
C ALA A 25 5.10 0.52 7.38
N GLN A 26 6.20 0.93 6.72
CA GLN A 26 7.20 1.80 7.32
C GLN A 26 6.63 3.18 7.67
N SER A 27 5.95 3.85 6.72
CA SER A 27 5.33 5.16 6.99
C SER A 27 4.25 5.08 8.06
N ARG A 28 3.54 3.95 8.19
CA ARG A 28 2.59 3.73 9.28
C ARG A 28 3.29 3.70 10.64
N GLN A 29 4.42 2.99 10.74
CA GLN A 29 5.21 2.94 11.96
C GLN A 29 5.73 4.33 12.35
N GLU A 30 6.20 5.11 11.38
CA GLU A 30 6.64 6.50 11.61
C GLU A 30 5.50 7.39 12.11
N LEU A 31 4.31 7.26 11.52
CA LEU A 31 3.11 7.95 11.96
C LEU A 31 2.74 7.60 13.41
N ASP A 32 2.77 6.32 13.77
CA ASP A 32 2.49 5.87 15.13
C ASP A 32 3.54 6.38 16.13
N MET A 33 4.82 6.44 15.74
CA MET A 33 5.87 7.06 16.56
C MET A 33 5.68 8.57 16.73
N ALA A 34 5.27 9.29 15.68
CA ALA A 34 5.00 10.72 15.76
C ALA A 34 3.82 11.02 16.69
N ARG A 35 2.75 10.21 16.63
CA ARG A 35 1.61 10.26 17.57
C ARG A 35 2.04 10.04 19.00
N LYS A 36 2.90 9.05 19.25
CA LYS A 36 3.46 8.80 20.58
C LYS A 36 4.25 9.99 21.11
N ARG A 37 5.12 10.59 20.28
CA ARG A 37 5.89 11.78 20.68
C ARG A 37 5.00 12.96 21.07
N LEU A 38 3.89 13.16 20.35
CA LEU A 38 2.92 14.19 20.69
C LEU A 38 2.23 13.89 22.03
N SER A 39 1.81 12.64 22.25
CA SER A 39 1.23 12.20 23.52
C SER A 39 2.19 12.41 24.70
N ASP A 40 3.46 12.05 24.53
CA ASP A 40 4.49 12.22 25.55
C ASP A 40 4.72 13.71 25.88
N ALA A 41 4.67 14.59 24.86
CA ALA A 41 4.82 16.03 25.06
C ALA A 41 3.60 16.66 25.77
N ILE A 42 2.38 16.21 25.45
CA ILE A 42 1.15 16.63 26.17
C ILE A 42 1.22 16.20 27.63
N THR A 43 1.58 14.95 27.90
CA THR A 43 1.73 14.42 29.26
C THR A 43 2.80 15.21 30.03
N GLY A 44 3.92 15.53 29.38
CA GLY A 44 4.95 16.40 29.96
C GLY A 44 4.40 17.76 30.35
N ARG A 45 3.61 18.40 29.47
CA ARG A 45 2.98 19.69 29.77
C ARG A 45 2.03 19.60 30.97
N GLU A 46 1.22 18.54 31.07
CA GLU A 46 0.32 18.31 32.21
C GLU A 46 1.09 18.21 33.52
N HIS A 47 2.16 17.43 33.58
CA HIS A 47 3.02 17.37 34.77
C HIS A 47 3.65 18.72 35.14
N GLY A 48 3.97 19.56 34.15
CA GLY A 48 4.47 20.91 34.40
C GLY A 48 3.42 21.84 35.03
N LEU A 49 2.15 21.67 34.66
CA LEU A 49 1.03 22.39 35.26
C LEU A 49 0.77 21.91 36.69
N ASP A 50 0.74 20.60 36.90
CA ASP A 50 0.58 20.01 38.23
C ASP A 50 1.71 20.46 39.17
N ALA A 51 2.95 20.54 38.67
CA ALA A 51 4.09 21.04 39.43
C ALA A 51 3.89 22.50 39.88
N LEU A 52 3.35 23.36 39.00
CA LEU A 52 3.08 24.77 39.32
C LEU A 52 2.05 24.92 40.46
N GLU A 53 1.12 23.97 40.59
CA GLU A 53 0.10 23.96 41.65
C GLU A 53 0.66 23.55 43.03
N GLN A 54 1.78 22.81 43.08
CA GLN A 54 2.32 22.28 44.34
C GLN A 54 2.96 23.34 45.25
N GLU A 55 3.70 24.30 44.67
CA GLU A 55 4.35 25.37 45.43
C GLU A 55 4.01 26.76 44.85
N PRO A 56 2.78 27.25 45.08
CA PRO A 56 2.28 28.47 44.47
C PRO A 56 2.94 29.75 45.01
N ASP A 57 3.79 29.69 46.02
CA ASP A 57 4.41 30.89 46.63
C ASP A 57 5.91 31.02 46.33
N SER A 58 6.55 29.96 45.81
CA SER A 58 7.98 29.96 45.50
C SER A 58 8.24 30.53 44.12
N LEU A 59 8.85 31.72 44.05
CA LEU A 59 9.18 32.37 42.78
C LEU A 59 10.17 31.53 41.94
N ALA A 60 11.23 31.01 42.57
CA ALA A 60 12.22 30.19 41.90
C ALA A 60 11.62 28.89 41.34
N TRP A 61 10.68 28.29 42.06
CA TRP A 61 9.95 27.12 41.58
C TRP A 61 9.06 27.44 40.37
N LYS A 62 8.34 28.57 40.43
CA LYS A 62 7.52 29.03 39.30
C LYS A 62 8.35 29.28 38.06
N GLU A 63 9.50 29.95 38.19
CA GLU A 63 10.43 30.18 37.07
C GLU A 63 10.86 28.86 36.42
N LEU A 64 11.27 27.87 37.23
CA LEU A 64 11.60 26.53 36.73
C LEU A 64 10.43 25.82 36.04
N CYS A 65 9.23 25.92 36.60
CA CYS A 65 8.03 25.33 36.01
C CYS A 65 7.65 26.00 34.69
N TYR A 66 7.75 27.33 34.60
CA TYR A 66 7.50 28.06 33.35
C TYR A 66 8.50 27.71 32.27
N ASP A 67 9.80 27.62 32.59
CA ASP A 67 10.82 27.18 31.65
C ASP A 67 10.56 25.75 31.14
N TYR A 68 10.16 24.86 32.05
CA TYR A 68 9.78 23.50 31.68
C TYR A 68 8.55 23.47 30.78
N LEU A 69 7.50 24.22 31.11
CA LEU A 69 6.28 24.34 30.30
C LEU A 69 6.57 24.89 28.91
N ALA A 70 7.38 25.94 28.81
CA ALA A 70 7.81 26.49 27.52
C ALA A 70 8.56 25.46 26.68
N CYS A 71 9.43 24.65 27.30
CA CYS A 71 10.10 23.53 26.63
C CYS A 71 9.11 22.47 26.13
N GLN A 72 8.08 22.12 26.93
CA GLN A 72 7.06 21.16 26.49
C GLN A 72 6.18 21.73 25.38
N GLU A 73 5.82 23.01 25.41
CA GLU A 73 5.06 23.66 24.34
C GLU A 73 5.83 23.67 23.01
N GLN A 74 7.14 23.93 23.06
CA GLN A 74 8.00 23.81 21.89
C GLN A 74 8.04 22.36 21.37
N ARG A 75 8.21 21.38 22.27
CA ARG A 75 8.18 19.95 21.90
C ARG A 75 6.84 19.53 21.30
N MET A 76 5.72 20.02 21.81
CA MET A 76 4.38 19.78 21.24
C MET A 76 4.28 20.37 19.83
N THR A 77 4.75 21.60 19.64
CA THR A 77 4.76 22.26 18.33
C THR A 77 5.58 21.45 17.31
N ASP A 78 6.77 20.99 17.70
CA ASP A 78 7.62 20.19 16.83
C ASP A 78 7.04 18.78 16.59
N ALA A 79 6.41 18.18 17.60
CA ALA A 79 5.71 16.91 17.46
C ALA A 79 4.51 17.01 16.52
N LEU A 80 3.74 18.11 16.58
CA LEU A 80 2.62 18.37 15.65
C LEU A 80 3.12 18.54 14.21
N ARG A 81 4.23 19.25 14.00
CA ARG A 81 4.86 19.37 12.68
C ARG A 81 5.30 18.01 12.15
N GLN A 82 5.98 17.21 12.98
CA GLN A 82 6.40 15.86 12.60
C GLN A 82 5.19 14.96 12.30
N LEU A 83 4.13 15.05 13.10
CA LEU A 83 2.90 14.30 12.89
C LEU A 83 2.28 14.66 11.54
N SER A 84 2.09 15.95 11.25
CA SER A 84 1.55 16.40 9.96
C SER A 84 2.39 15.90 8.78
N ALA A 85 3.72 16.03 8.86
CA ALA A 85 4.61 15.55 7.81
C ALA A 85 4.51 14.03 7.62
N SER A 86 4.47 13.26 8.72
CA SER A 86 4.34 11.80 8.66
C SER A 86 2.97 11.35 8.12
N GLU A 87 1.90 12.11 8.40
CA GLU A 87 0.57 11.85 7.84
C GLU A 87 0.55 12.05 6.33
N ASP A 88 1.18 13.12 5.85
CA ASP A 88 1.28 13.37 4.40
C ASP A 88 2.07 12.26 3.71
N VAL A 89 3.22 11.85 4.26
CA VAL A 89 3.99 10.71 3.74
C VAL A 89 3.16 9.42 3.75
N PHE A 90 2.43 9.13 4.83
CA PHE A 90 1.57 7.95 4.91
C PHE A 90 0.46 7.98 3.84
N ARG A 91 -0.20 9.12 3.65
CA ARG A 91 -1.22 9.28 2.59
C ARG A 91 -0.62 9.06 1.21
N ASP A 92 0.59 9.55 0.97
CA ASP A 92 1.29 9.38 -0.29
C ASP A 92 1.64 7.91 -0.54
N GLN A 93 2.25 7.24 0.43
CA GLN A 93 2.55 5.81 0.35
C GLN A 93 1.29 4.97 0.16
N HIS A 94 0.18 5.34 0.82
CA HIS A 94 -1.10 4.66 0.66
C HIS A 94 -1.63 4.79 -0.78
N ARG A 95 -1.51 5.97 -1.39
CA ARG A 95 -1.88 6.16 -2.81
C ARG A 95 -1.00 5.30 -3.72
N HIS A 96 0.31 5.30 -3.50
CA HIS A 96 1.25 4.49 -4.29
C HIS A 96 0.95 2.99 -4.20
N TRP A 97 0.63 2.49 -3.01
CA TRP A 97 0.22 1.10 -2.81
C TRP A 97 -1.09 0.77 -3.52
N MET A 98 -2.10 1.65 -3.43
CA MET A 98 -3.37 1.49 -4.15
C MET A 98 -3.17 1.45 -5.66
N ASP A 99 -2.33 2.34 -6.21
CA ASP A 99 -2.03 2.35 -7.64
C ASP A 99 -1.32 1.07 -8.08
N ALA A 100 -0.32 0.61 -7.32
CA ALA A 100 0.40 -0.62 -7.62
C ALA A 100 -0.53 -1.84 -7.55
N ARG A 101 -1.44 -1.88 -6.58
CA ARG A 101 -2.48 -2.92 -6.47
C ARG A 101 -3.43 -2.89 -7.67
N ASN A 102 -3.93 -1.72 -8.05
CA ASN A 102 -4.82 -1.56 -9.20
C ASN A 102 -4.14 -2.03 -10.50
N GLU A 103 -2.84 -1.80 -10.67
CA GLU A 103 -2.07 -2.29 -11.81
C GLU A 103 -1.96 -3.82 -11.84
N VAL A 104 -1.83 -4.48 -10.69
CA VAL A 104 -1.88 -5.95 -10.60
C VAL A 104 -3.26 -6.47 -10.97
N GLU A 105 -4.33 -5.86 -10.48
CA GLU A 105 -5.71 -6.25 -10.81
C GLU A 105 -5.99 -6.11 -12.32
N LYS A 106 -5.51 -5.03 -12.96
CA LYS A 106 -5.58 -4.88 -14.43
C LYS A 106 -4.82 -5.99 -15.15
N MET A 107 -3.63 -6.37 -14.65
CA MET A 107 -2.85 -7.46 -15.25
C MET A 107 -3.57 -8.81 -15.16
N ASP A 108 -4.25 -9.08 -14.04
CA ASP A 108 -5.01 -10.33 -13.85
C ASP A 108 -6.16 -10.43 -14.85
N VAL A 109 -6.86 -9.32 -15.10
CA VAL A 109 -7.92 -9.24 -16.13
C VAL A 109 -7.35 -9.50 -17.52
N LEU A 110 -6.19 -8.93 -17.86
CA LEU A 110 -5.56 -9.12 -19.16
C LEU A 110 -5.11 -10.58 -19.38
N ILE A 111 -4.53 -11.19 -18.35
CA ILE A 111 -4.12 -12.60 -18.38
C ILE A 111 -5.33 -13.51 -18.58
N GLU A 112 -6.43 -13.26 -17.87
CA GLU A 112 -7.64 -14.06 -18.01
C GLU A 112 -8.27 -13.92 -19.39
N LYS A 113 -8.29 -12.71 -19.96
CA LYS A 113 -8.74 -12.48 -21.34
C LYS A 113 -7.88 -13.25 -22.35
N ASP A 114 -6.57 -13.17 -22.20
CA ASP A 114 -5.63 -13.87 -23.09
C ASP A 114 -5.76 -15.41 -22.96
N ARG A 115 -5.99 -15.93 -21.75
CA ARG A 115 -6.30 -17.35 -21.51
C ARG A 115 -7.57 -17.79 -22.25
N LYS A 116 -8.65 -17.01 -22.17
CA LYS A 116 -9.91 -17.28 -22.89
C LYS A 116 -9.73 -17.28 -24.40
N ILE A 117 -9.00 -16.30 -24.94
CA ILE A 117 -8.70 -16.24 -26.38
C ILE A 117 -7.91 -17.46 -26.82
N ARG A 118 -6.85 -17.84 -26.09
CA ARG A 118 -6.04 -19.01 -26.42
C ARG A 118 -6.84 -20.32 -26.37
N SER A 119 -7.71 -20.47 -25.38
CA SER A 119 -8.62 -21.62 -25.28
C SER A 119 -9.61 -21.67 -26.45
N GLY A 120 -10.22 -20.53 -26.82
CA GLY A 120 -11.13 -20.44 -27.97
C GLY A 120 -10.45 -20.78 -29.29
N ILE A 121 -9.23 -20.29 -29.51
CA ILE A 121 -8.43 -20.63 -30.71
C ILE A 121 -8.11 -22.13 -30.75
N ALA A 122 -7.76 -22.74 -29.61
CA ALA A 122 -7.48 -24.16 -29.53
C ALA A 122 -8.74 -24.99 -29.86
N SER A 123 -9.90 -24.62 -29.30
CA SER A 123 -11.19 -25.27 -29.58
C SER A 123 -11.55 -25.19 -31.06
N TYR A 124 -11.46 -24.00 -31.66
CA TYR A 124 -11.76 -23.80 -33.08
C TYR A 124 -10.82 -24.59 -33.99
N ARG A 125 -9.53 -24.67 -33.65
CA ARG A 125 -8.56 -25.49 -34.41
C ARG A 125 -8.89 -26.97 -34.33
N GLU A 126 -9.37 -27.46 -33.19
CA GLU A 126 -9.74 -28.86 -33.01
C GLU A 126 -11.03 -29.21 -33.76
N GLU A 127 -12.04 -28.33 -33.70
CA GLU A 127 -13.27 -28.47 -34.47
C GLU A 127 -12.99 -28.58 -35.97
N ARG A 128 -12.14 -27.70 -36.53
CA ARG A 128 -11.71 -27.75 -37.93
C ARG A 128 -10.97 -29.05 -38.28
N ARG A 129 -10.11 -29.56 -37.39
CA ARG A 129 -9.44 -30.86 -37.61
C ARG A 129 -10.45 -32.00 -37.66
N MET A 130 -11.44 -32.00 -36.79
CA MET A 130 -12.49 -33.02 -36.78
C MET A 130 -13.36 -32.94 -38.04
N GLU A 131 -13.73 -31.75 -38.51
CA GLU A 131 -14.44 -31.56 -39.80
C GLU A 131 -13.63 -32.14 -40.99
N ASP A 132 -12.32 -31.85 -41.05
CA ASP A 132 -11.44 -32.35 -42.10
C ASP A 132 -11.32 -33.89 -42.06
N LEU A 133 -11.24 -34.48 -40.88
CA LEU A 133 -11.19 -35.94 -40.68
C LEU A 133 -12.51 -36.61 -41.11
N HIS A 134 -13.66 -36.05 -40.72
CA HIS A 134 -14.97 -36.56 -41.13
C HIS A 134 -15.15 -36.50 -42.65
N SER A 135 -14.71 -35.40 -43.28
CA SER A 135 -14.78 -35.22 -44.74
C SER A 135 -13.92 -36.24 -45.49
N ARG A 136 -12.73 -36.56 -44.99
CA ARG A 136 -11.84 -37.59 -45.57
C ARG A 136 -12.42 -39.00 -45.46
N ASN A 137 -12.96 -39.36 -44.29
CA ASN A 137 -13.56 -40.67 -44.07
C ASN A 137 -14.84 -40.87 -44.89
N ALA A 138 -15.67 -39.84 -45.06
CA ALA A 138 -16.87 -39.90 -45.90
C ALA A 138 -16.54 -40.06 -47.40
N GLY A 139 -15.38 -39.58 -47.86
CA GLY A 139 -14.90 -39.75 -49.23
C GLY A 139 -14.42 -41.17 -49.55
N GLN A 140 -13.97 -41.94 -48.55
CA GLN A 140 -13.48 -43.31 -48.74
C GLN A 140 -14.60 -44.38 -48.72
N GLY A 141 -15.79 -44.06 -48.22
CA GLY A 141 -16.94 -44.99 -48.17
C GLY A 141 -17.71 -45.16 -49.49
N LYS A 142 -17.28 -44.56 -50.61
CA LYS A 142 -17.97 -44.63 -51.91
C LYS A 142 -17.32 -45.58 -52.94
N HIS A 143 -16.29 -46.33 -52.53
CA HIS A 143 -15.67 -47.38 -53.35
C HIS A 143 -15.79 -48.74 -52.67
N THR A 144 -17.00 -49.28 -52.63
CA THR A 144 -17.30 -50.72 -52.49
C THR A 144 -18.52 -51.03 -53.33
#